data_AF-A0A953WKH8-F1
#
_entry.id   AF-A0A953WKH8-F1
#
_cell.length_a   1.000
_cell.length_b   1.000
_cell.length_c   1.000
_cell.angle_alpha   90.00
_cell.angle_beta   90.00
_cell.angle_gamma   90.00
#
_symmetry.space_group_name_H-M   'P 1'
#
loop_
_entity.id
_entity.type
_entity.pdbx_description
1 polymer ?
#
loop_
_entity_poly.entity_id
_entity_poly.type
_entity_poly.pdbx_seq_one_letter_code
_entity_poly.pdbx_strand_id
1 'polypeptide(L)'
;MMGALFSPPSDADRSHWILRRLRLDHRSALASVDLLQTLSNDPPSFASSSELIDQLIDPPDDIHHYVEKRLYRRLWYRLGVFLPSCFDLDEWHDERRERRLALMQRLDESGRDLPWAEAALAALSGFCKCIRNQIEDEERRFFPLIETRLTEQDWLNIEDEVSAYDETWRRLNSIHLTGRADIPFARPA
;
A
#
# COMPACT_ATOMS: atom_id res chain seq x y z
N MET A 1 -6.03 9.74 -13.28
CA MET A 1 -4.72 10.27 -13.74
C MET A 1 -3.72 9.12 -13.70
N MET A 2 -3.45 8.46 -14.83
CA MET A 2 -2.44 7.39 -14.92
C MET A 2 -1.08 7.97 -15.33
N GLY A 3 -0.07 7.68 -14.51
CA GLY A 3 1.30 7.38 -14.93
C GLY A 3 2.11 8.49 -15.61
N ALA A 4 2.67 9.41 -14.82
CA ALA A 4 3.93 10.02 -15.22
C ALA A 4 5.01 8.93 -15.18
N LEU A 5 5.46 8.52 -16.37
CA LEU A 5 6.54 7.57 -16.60
C LEU A 5 7.83 8.12 -15.99
N PHE A 6 8.28 7.52 -14.88
CA PHE A 6 9.63 7.75 -14.38
C PHE A 6 10.60 6.97 -15.25
N SER A 7 11.39 7.70 -16.06
CA SER A 7 12.59 7.12 -16.67
C SER A 7 13.53 6.67 -15.55
N PRO A 8 14.16 5.48 -15.66
CA PRO A 8 15.12 5.03 -14.66
C PRO A 8 16.29 6.04 -14.59
N PRO A 9 16.74 6.43 -13.38
CA PRO A 9 17.85 7.37 -13.26
C PRO A 9 19.21 6.72 -13.60
N SER A 10 20.27 7.52 -13.62
CA SER A 10 21.64 7.07 -13.88
C SER A 10 22.10 6.00 -12.87
N ASP A 11 23.10 5.19 -13.22
CA ASP A 11 23.51 4.00 -12.44
C ASP A 11 23.83 4.30 -10.96
N ALA A 12 24.41 5.46 -10.63
CA ALA A 12 24.68 5.87 -9.24
C ALA A 12 23.44 6.33 -8.46
N ASP A 13 22.35 6.66 -9.15
CA ASP A 13 21.05 7.04 -8.57
C ASP A 13 20.08 5.86 -8.48
N ARG A 14 20.47 4.68 -8.98
CA ARG A 14 19.55 3.57 -9.15
C ARG A 14 19.07 2.99 -7.82
N SER A 15 19.98 2.65 -6.91
CA SER A 15 19.64 2.13 -5.57
C SER A 15 18.69 3.04 -4.78
N HIS A 16 18.74 4.35 -5.02
CA HIS A 16 17.88 5.33 -4.34
C HIS A 16 16.51 5.50 -4.99
N TRP A 17 16.29 5.08 -6.24
CA TRP A 17 14.98 5.29 -6.88
C TRP A 17 13.88 4.45 -6.23
N ILE A 18 14.17 3.20 -5.84
CA ILE A 18 13.21 2.31 -5.17
C ILE A 18 12.75 2.91 -3.84
N LEU A 19 13.69 3.30 -2.97
CA LEU A 19 13.33 3.92 -1.69
C LEU A 19 12.67 5.28 -1.86
N ARG A 20 13.11 6.09 -2.83
CA ARG A 20 12.43 7.35 -3.18
C ARG A 20 10.99 7.10 -3.61
N ARG A 21 10.74 6.02 -4.37
CA ARG A 21 9.41 5.59 -4.80
C ARG A 21 8.55 5.18 -3.60
N LEU A 22 9.05 4.28 -2.74
CA LEU A 22 8.32 3.86 -1.54
C LEU A 22 7.97 5.04 -0.63
N ARG A 23 8.92 5.96 -0.39
CA ARG A 23 8.67 7.20 0.38
C ARG A 23 7.64 8.11 -0.29
N LEU A 24 7.58 8.13 -1.62
CA LEU A 24 6.53 8.87 -2.34
C LEU A 24 5.16 8.21 -2.12
N ASP A 25 5.10 6.89 -2.22
CA ASP A 25 3.88 6.13 -1.95
C ASP A 25 3.42 6.33 -0.48
N HIS A 26 4.34 6.31 0.49
CA HIS A 26 4.05 6.64 1.89
C HIS A 26 3.47 8.04 2.08
N ARG A 27 4.06 9.06 1.45
CA ARG A 27 3.52 10.43 1.52
C ARG A 27 2.12 10.52 0.93
N SER A 28 1.87 9.84 -0.19
CA SER A 28 0.54 9.76 -0.79
C SER A 28 -0.46 9.04 0.13
N ALA A 29 -0.06 7.95 0.77
CA ALA A 29 -0.88 7.22 1.75
C ALA A 29 -1.17 8.08 2.99
N LEU A 30 -0.19 8.78 3.54
CA LEU A 30 -0.38 9.67 4.68
C LEU A 30 -1.30 10.86 4.36
N ALA A 31 -1.15 11.49 3.19
CA ALA A 31 -2.07 12.54 2.74
C ALA A 31 -3.51 12.02 2.62
N SER A 32 -3.67 10.77 2.19
CA SER A 32 -4.95 10.09 2.12
C SER A 32 -5.56 9.83 3.50
N VAL A 33 -4.73 9.40 4.46
CA VAL A 33 -5.11 9.25 5.87
C VAL A 33 -5.52 10.59 6.49
N ASP A 34 -4.79 11.67 6.22
CA ASP A 34 -5.13 13.02 6.70
C ASP A 34 -6.48 13.49 6.16
N LEU A 35 -6.75 13.23 4.87
CA LEU A 35 -8.04 13.53 4.26
C LEU A 35 -9.17 12.74 4.91
N LEU A 36 -9.01 11.42 5.08
CA LEU A 36 -10.01 10.56 5.73
C LEU A 36 -10.31 11.01 7.17
N GLN A 37 -9.29 11.39 7.93
CA GLN A 37 -9.48 11.90 9.29
C GLN A 37 -10.20 13.25 9.30
N THR A 38 -9.96 14.11 8.32
CA THR A 38 -10.71 15.37 8.19
C THR A 38 -12.18 15.09 7.94
N LEU A 39 -12.48 14.14 7.06
CA LEU A 39 -13.86 13.69 6.77
C LEU A 39 -14.54 13.09 7.99
N SER A 40 -13.81 12.48 8.93
CA SER A 40 -14.42 11.96 10.16
C SER A 40 -15.03 13.05 11.06
N ASN A 41 -14.60 14.31 10.92
CA ASN A 41 -15.17 15.44 11.67
C ASN A 41 -16.43 16.02 11.01
N ASP A 42 -16.59 15.80 9.71
CA ASP A 42 -17.75 16.22 8.91
C ASP A 42 -18.06 15.13 7.86
N PRO A 43 -18.70 14.02 8.28
CA PRO A 43 -18.77 12.80 7.48
C PRO A 43 -19.57 13.03 6.19
N PRO A 44 -18.94 12.83 5.01
CA PRO A 44 -19.66 12.91 3.75
C PRO A 44 -20.66 11.75 3.64
N SER A 45 -21.55 11.83 2.65
CA SER A 45 -22.46 10.72 2.34
C SER A 45 -21.66 9.43 2.10
N PHE A 46 -22.26 8.29 2.45
CA PHE A 46 -21.63 6.98 2.35
C PHE A 46 -21.09 6.68 0.93
N ALA A 47 -21.81 7.09 -0.13
CA ALA A 47 -21.41 6.86 -1.50
C ALA A 47 -20.05 7.52 -1.84
N SER A 48 -19.88 8.79 -1.45
CA SER A 48 -18.62 9.51 -1.62
C SER A 48 -17.50 8.92 -0.75
N SER A 49 -17.87 8.41 0.43
CA SER A 49 -16.96 7.82 1.41
C SER A 49 -16.35 6.50 0.94
N SER A 50 -17.17 5.60 0.40
CA SER A 50 -16.74 4.28 -0.08
C SER A 50 -15.79 4.42 -1.26
N GLU A 51 -16.11 5.30 -2.22
CA GLU A 51 -15.27 5.53 -3.38
C GLU A 51 -13.94 6.20 -2.99
N LEU A 52 -13.97 7.15 -2.04
CA LEU A 52 -12.76 7.73 -1.47
C LEU A 52 -11.93 6.67 -0.77
N ILE A 53 -12.52 5.83 0.07
CA ILE A 53 -11.80 4.76 0.76
C ILE A 53 -11.16 3.80 -0.25
N ASP A 54 -11.90 3.33 -1.26
CA ASP A 54 -11.34 2.43 -2.26
C ASP A 54 -10.23 3.12 -3.06
N GLN A 55 -10.39 4.38 -3.47
CA GLN A 55 -9.34 5.11 -4.19
C GLN A 55 -8.10 5.43 -3.34
N LEU A 56 -8.29 5.64 -2.05
CA LEU A 56 -7.25 6.06 -1.11
C LEU A 56 -6.51 4.88 -0.47
N ILE A 57 -7.15 3.70 -0.41
CA ILE A 57 -6.63 2.52 0.28
C ILE A 57 -6.15 1.44 -0.70
N ASP A 58 -6.65 1.43 -1.94
CA ASP A 58 -6.33 0.45 -2.98
C ASP A 58 -5.33 0.90 -4.08
N PRO A 59 -4.63 2.07 -4.06
CA PRO A 59 -3.60 2.34 -5.07
C PRO A 59 -2.42 1.37 -4.84
N PRO A 60 -1.73 0.92 -5.90
CA PRO A 60 -1.27 -0.45 -6.10
C PRO A 60 -0.49 -1.02 -4.90
N ASP A 61 -1.24 -1.46 -3.88
CA ASP A 61 -0.73 -2.06 -2.65
C ASP A 61 0.09 -3.30 -3.03
N ASP A 62 -0.32 -3.99 -4.09
CA ASP A 62 0.38 -5.13 -4.68
C ASP A 62 1.82 -4.82 -5.12
N ILE A 63 2.09 -3.69 -5.75
CA ILE A 63 3.46 -3.35 -6.19
C ILE A 63 4.26 -2.83 -4.99
N HIS A 64 3.65 -1.95 -4.20
CA HIS A 64 4.29 -1.37 -3.02
C HIS A 64 4.76 -2.48 -2.05
N HIS A 65 3.84 -3.33 -1.58
CA HIS A 65 4.15 -4.44 -0.69
C HIS A 65 5.06 -5.48 -1.33
N TYR A 66 4.96 -5.72 -2.64
CA TYR A 66 5.89 -6.62 -3.32
C TYR A 66 7.34 -6.12 -3.19
N VAL A 67 7.57 -4.83 -3.46
CA VAL A 67 8.89 -4.20 -3.36
C VAL A 67 9.41 -4.30 -1.92
N GLU A 68 8.59 -3.96 -0.94
CA GLU A 68 8.94 -4.05 0.49
C GLU A 68 9.35 -5.47 0.89
N LYS A 69 8.57 -6.48 0.50
CA LYS A 69 8.87 -7.88 0.79
C LYS A 69 10.22 -8.31 0.20
N ARG A 70 10.60 -7.82 -0.99
CA ARG A 70 11.93 -8.09 -1.57
C ARG A 70 13.05 -7.42 -0.77
N LEU A 71 12.87 -6.15 -0.41
CA LEU A 71 13.85 -5.41 0.38
C LEU A 71 14.08 -6.06 1.74
N TYR A 72 13.01 -6.34 2.49
CA TYR A 72 13.13 -6.91 3.82
C TYR A 72 13.70 -8.31 3.79
N ARG A 73 13.25 -9.18 2.87
CA ARG A 73 13.86 -10.52 2.72
C ARG A 73 15.36 -10.45 2.48
N ARG A 74 15.82 -9.50 1.66
CA ARG A 74 17.25 -9.31 1.37
C ARG A 74 18.00 -8.74 2.57
N LEU A 75 17.39 -7.79 3.29
CA LEU A 75 17.94 -7.24 4.53
C LEU A 75 18.12 -8.34 5.58
N TRP A 76 17.11 -9.20 5.78
CA TRP A 76 17.18 -10.29 6.75
C TRP A 76 18.29 -11.29 6.43
N TYR A 77 18.43 -11.65 5.14
CA TYR A 77 19.54 -12.45 4.68
C TYR A 77 20.89 -11.81 5.03
N ARG A 78 21.06 -10.50 4.83
CA ARG A 78 22.29 -9.76 5.16
C ARG A 78 22.57 -9.66 6.65
N LEU A 79 21.54 -9.53 7.47
CA LEU A 79 21.69 -9.46 8.92
C LEU A 79 22.01 -10.83 9.55
N GLY A 80 21.89 -11.93 8.79
CA GLY A 80 22.07 -13.28 9.33
C GLY A 80 21.02 -13.66 10.37
N VAL A 81 19.94 -12.87 10.46
CA VAL A 81 18.82 -13.10 11.36
C VAL A 81 17.74 -13.81 10.56
N PHE A 82 17.60 -15.11 10.78
CA PHE A 82 16.37 -15.82 10.44
C PHE A 82 15.34 -15.37 11.46
N LEU A 83 14.45 -14.43 11.13
CA LEU A 83 13.51 -13.86 12.10
C LEU A 83 12.50 -14.93 12.54
N PRO A 84 12.47 -15.31 13.82
CA PRO A 84 11.31 -15.94 14.41
C PRO A 84 10.46 -14.81 15.01
N SER A 85 9.29 -14.52 14.44
CA SER A 85 8.18 -13.76 15.07
C SER A 85 8.35 -12.28 15.45
N CYS A 86 9.56 -11.69 15.49
CA CYS A 86 9.71 -10.31 15.97
C CYS A 86 9.22 -9.23 14.98
N PHE A 87 9.08 -9.61 13.72
CA PHE A 87 8.71 -8.69 12.64
C PHE A 87 8.25 -9.51 11.44
N ASP A 88 6.95 -9.81 11.40
CA ASP A 88 6.33 -10.36 10.21
C ASP A 88 5.60 -9.24 9.47
N LEU A 89 6.20 -8.76 8.39
CA LEU A 89 5.57 -7.76 7.53
C LEU A 89 4.24 -8.28 6.99
N ASP A 90 4.14 -9.60 6.76
CA ASP A 90 2.89 -10.21 6.33
C ASP A 90 1.83 -10.07 7.43
N GLU A 91 2.18 -10.21 8.72
CA GLU A 91 1.24 -9.95 9.83
C GLU A 91 0.77 -8.49 9.85
N TRP A 92 1.65 -7.52 9.59
CA TRP A 92 1.27 -6.09 9.54
C TRP A 92 0.37 -5.79 8.35
N HIS A 93 0.69 -6.33 7.18
CA HIS A 93 -0.13 -6.20 5.98
C HIS A 93 -1.48 -6.89 6.15
N ASP A 94 -1.52 -8.05 6.81
CA ASP A 94 -2.75 -8.75 7.15
C ASP A 94 -3.56 -7.99 8.19
N GLU A 95 -2.95 -7.42 9.23
CA GLU A 95 -3.64 -6.56 10.21
C GLU A 95 -4.27 -5.34 9.51
N ARG A 96 -3.52 -4.68 8.60
CA ARG A 96 -4.05 -3.56 7.80
C ARG A 96 -5.25 -4.01 6.96
N ARG A 97 -5.16 -5.18 6.32
CA ARG A 97 -6.26 -5.77 5.53
C ARG A 97 -7.48 -6.08 6.39
N GLU A 98 -7.31 -6.70 7.55
CA GLU A 98 -8.39 -7.02 8.48
C GLU A 98 -9.09 -5.76 8.97
N ARG A 99 -8.32 -4.73 9.35
CA ARG A 99 -8.87 -3.43 9.78
C ARG A 99 -9.63 -2.74 8.64
N ARG A 100 -9.16 -2.84 7.39
CA ARG A 100 -9.89 -2.36 6.22
C ARG A 100 -11.23 -3.08 6.07
N LEU A 101 -11.23 -4.41 6.10
CA LEU A 101 -12.46 -5.21 5.97
C LEU A 101 -13.45 -4.89 7.08
N ALA A 102 -12.98 -4.75 8.31
CA ALA A 102 -13.81 -4.34 9.44
C ALA A 102 -14.40 -2.93 9.23
N LEU A 103 -13.61 -1.97 8.74
CA LEU A 103 -14.11 -0.63 8.40
C LEU A 103 -15.20 -0.70 7.33
N MET A 104 -14.98 -1.45 6.24
CA MET A 104 -15.97 -1.62 5.16
C MET A 104 -17.27 -2.19 5.69
N GLN A 105 -17.19 -3.24 6.50
CA GLN A 105 -18.36 -3.83 7.13
C GLN A 105 -19.12 -2.80 8.00
N ARG A 106 -18.42 -2.00 8.82
CA ARG A 106 -19.07 -0.99 9.67
C ARG A 106 -19.73 0.13 8.88
N LEU A 107 -19.12 0.53 7.77
CA LEU A 107 -19.72 1.50 6.88
C LEU A 107 -20.99 0.91 6.24
N ASP A 108 -20.93 -0.32 5.73
CA ASP A 108 -22.09 -1.00 5.13
C ASP A 108 -23.26 -1.12 6.13
N GLU A 109 -22.96 -1.48 7.39
CA GLU A 109 -23.93 -1.57 8.48
C GLU A 109 -24.59 -0.23 8.83
N SER A 110 -23.89 0.90 8.61
CA SER A 110 -24.41 2.24 8.93
C SER A 110 -25.51 2.71 7.97
N GLY A 111 -25.66 2.06 6.81
CA GLY A 111 -26.62 2.44 5.78
C GLY A 111 -26.17 3.63 4.94
N ARG A 112 -26.62 3.68 3.67
CA ARG A 112 -26.08 4.62 2.66
C ARG A 112 -26.49 6.08 2.86
N ASP A 113 -27.57 6.31 3.59
CA ASP A 113 -28.21 7.63 3.72
C ASP A 113 -28.09 8.24 5.13
N LEU A 114 -27.36 7.58 6.04
CA LEU A 114 -27.17 8.05 7.41
C LEU A 114 -25.73 8.56 7.61
N PRO A 115 -25.53 9.52 8.52
CA PRO A 115 -24.20 9.84 9.03
C PRO A 115 -23.53 8.57 9.55
N TRP A 116 -22.20 8.50 9.44
CA TRP A 116 -21.46 7.33 9.91
C TRP A 116 -21.73 7.09 11.39
N ALA A 117 -22.05 5.85 11.75
CA ALA A 117 -22.19 5.49 13.15
C ALA A 117 -20.86 5.66 13.89
N GLU A 118 -20.91 5.91 15.21
CA GLU A 118 -19.71 6.03 16.06
C GLU A 118 -18.76 4.83 15.89
N ALA A 119 -19.31 3.63 15.69
CA ALA A 119 -18.54 2.42 15.44
C ALA A 119 -17.73 2.48 14.12
N ALA A 120 -18.27 3.08 13.06
CA ALA A 120 -17.57 3.26 11.79
C ALA A 120 -16.47 4.33 11.91
N LEU A 121 -16.74 5.43 12.63
CA LEU A 121 -15.73 6.46 12.92
C LEU A 121 -14.57 5.90 13.76
N ALA A 122 -14.88 5.08 14.77
CA ALA A 122 -13.86 4.40 15.58
C ALA A 122 -13.04 3.41 14.73
N ALA A 123 -13.69 2.64 13.85
CA ALA A 123 -13.01 1.74 12.92
C ALA A 123 -12.08 2.51 11.96
N LEU A 124 -12.53 3.64 11.41
CA LEU A 124 -11.72 4.49 10.54
C LEU A 124 -10.50 5.00 11.27
N SER A 125 -10.70 5.54 12.48
CA SER A 125 -9.60 6.05 13.31
C SER A 125 -8.56 4.96 13.61
N GLY A 126 -9.01 3.75 13.95
CA GLY A 126 -8.14 2.59 14.17
C GLY A 126 -7.36 2.19 12.92
N PHE A 127 -8.02 2.20 11.75
CA PHE A 127 -7.38 1.90 10.47
C PHE A 127 -6.33 2.96 10.09
N CYS A 128 -6.68 4.25 10.16
CA CYS A 128 -5.76 5.36 9.92
C CYS A 128 -4.54 5.32 10.85
N LYS A 129 -4.74 4.98 12.12
CA LYS A 129 -3.66 4.83 13.10
C LYS A 129 -2.73 3.67 12.72
N CYS A 130 -3.27 2.54 12.27
CA CYS A 130 -2.49 1.39 11.81
C CYS A 130 -1.55 1.77 10.65
N ILE A 131 -2.04 2.45 9.62
CA ILE A 131 -1.22 2.92 8.49
C ILE A 131 -0.10 3.85 8.95
N ARG A 132 -0.42 4.85 9.79
CA ARG A 132 0.59 5.80 10.28
C ARG A 132 1.71 5.10 11.05
N ASN A 133 1.35 4.19 11.94
CA ASN A 133 2.31 3.44 12.74
C ASN A 133 3.22 2.58 11.87
N GLN A 134 2.65 1.89 10.87
CA GLN A 134 3.41 1.07 9.93
C GLN A 134 4.43 1.94 9.18
N ILE A 135 3.97 3.02 8.52
CA ILE A 135 4.84 3.92 7.75
C ILE A 135 5.93 4.54 8.64
N GLU A 136 5.58 4.95 9.86
CA GLU A 136 6.55 5.52 10.79
C GLU A 136 7.64 4.50 11.14
N ASP A 137 7.27 3.25 11.44
CA ASP A 137 8.24 2.22 11.76
C ASP A 137 9.12 1.86 10.56
N GLU A 138 8.53 1.71 9.37
CA GLU A 138 9.24 1.48 8.10
C GLU A 138 10.28 2.57 7.84
N GLU A 139 9.88 3.84 7.88
CA GLU A 139 10.78 4.96 7.58
C GLU A 139 11.84 5.21 8.67
N ARG A 140 11.49 5.07 9.95
CA ARG A 140 12.41 5.38 11.05
C ARG A 140 13.36 4.24 11.39
N ARG A 141 12.93 2.99 11.18
CA ARG A 141 13.66 1.80 11.62
C ARG A 141 14.22 1.02 10.45
N PHE A 142 13.42 0.74 9.43
CA PHE A 142 13.80 -0.21 8.39
C PHE A 142 14.53 0.41 7.21
N PHE A 143 14.03 1.51 6.65
CA PHE A 143 14.66 2.15 5.50
C PHE A 143 16.12 2.53 5.77
N PRO A 144 16.50 3.08 6.94
CA PRO A 144 17.91 3.33 7.25
C PRO A 144 18.76 2.06 7.30
N LEU A 145 18.21 0.93 7.75
CA LEU A 145 18.91 -0.35 7.75
C LEU A 145 19.06 -0.89 6.33
N ILE A 146 18.04 -0.77 5.49
CA ILE A 146 18.11 -1.15 4.07
C ILE A 146 19.24 -0.36 3.38
N GLU A 147 19.25 0.97 3.54
CA GLU A 147 20.24 1.86 2.93
C GLU A 147 21.68 1.52 3.35
N THR A 148 21.87 1.12 4.61
CA THR A 148 23.21 0.89 5.17
C THR A 148 23.70 -0.55 5.08
N ARG A 149 22.80 -1.53 4.90
CA ARG A 149 23.15 -2.96 4.96
C ARG A 149 23.07 -3.68 3.64
N LEU A 150 22.28 -3.18 2.68
CA LEU A 150 22.25 -3.76 1.34
C LEU A 150 23.47 -3.32 0.54
N THR A 151 24.06 -4.27 -0.17
CA THR A 151 25.16 -4.02 -1.11
C THR A 151 24.62 -3.58 -2.47
N GLU A 152 25.48 -3.00 -3.31
CA GLU A 152 25.14 -2.65 -4.69
C GLU A 152 24.56 -3.84 -5.48
N GLN A 153 25.14 -5.03 -5.33
CA GLN A 153 24.61 -6.24 -5.99
C GLN A 153 23.21 -6.62 -5.49
N ASP A 154 22.90 -6.38 -4.21
CA ASP A 154 21.55 -6.63 -3.69
C ASP A 154 20.54 -5.70 -4.35
N TRP A 155 20.90 -4.43 -4.50
CA TRP A 155 20.06 -3.43 -5.17
C TRP A 155 19.80 -3.80 -6.62
N LEU A 156 20.83 -4.15 -7.39
CA LEU A 156 20.67 -4.61 -8.77
C LEU A 156 19.70 -5.80 -8.88
N ASN A 157 19.86 -6.79 -8.00
CA ASN A 157 18.96 -7.95 -7.98
C ASN A 157 17.51 -7.56 -7.66
N ILE A 158 17.30 -6.65 -6.70
CA ILE A 158 15.97 -6.18 -6.33
C ILE A 158 15.35 -5.38 -7.48
N GLU A 159 16.12 -4.53 -8.16
CA GLU A 159 15.66 -3.76 -9.32
C GLU A 159 15.20 -4.66 -10.46
N ASP A 160 15.96 -5.72 -10.77
CA ASP A 160 15.58 -6.71 -11.78
C ASP A 160 14.28 -7.43 -11.37
N GLU A 161 14.17 -7.87 -10.11
CA GLU A 161 12.98 -8.55 -9.58
C GLU A 161 11.73 -7.65 -9.60
N VAL A 162 11.89 -6.35 -9.29
CA VAL A 162 10.81 -5.36 -9.29
C VAL A 162 10.40 -4.99 -10.71
N SER A 163 11.36 -4.77 -11.60
CA SER A 163 11.09 -4.42 -12.99
C SER A 163 10.35 -5.54 -13.72
N ALA A 164 10.76 -6.80 -13.52
CA ALA A 164 10.10 -7.96 -14.10
C ALA A 164 8.67 -8.15 -13.56
N TYR A 165 8.46 -7.91 -12.26
CA TYR A 165 7.13 -7.96 -11.65
C TYR A 165 6.22 -6.86 -12.21
N ASP A 166 6.70 -5.62 -12.27
CA ASP A 166 5.93 -4.48 -12.78
C ASP A 166 5.59 -4.64 -14.27
N GLU A 167 6.53 -5.11 -15.10
CA GLU A 167 6.24 -5.45 -16.50
C GLU A 167 5.14 -6.52 -16.62
N THR A 168 5.24 -7.58 -15.83
CA THR A 168 4.24 -8.66 -15.82
C THR A 168 2.88 -8.14 -15.37
N TRP A 169 2.84 -7.37 -14.28
CA TRP A 169 1.63 -6.78 -13.73
C TRP A 169 0.96 -5.83 -14.74
N ARG A 170 1.73 -4.96 -15.41
CA ARG A 170 1.22 -4.09 -16.47
C ARG A 170 0.68 -4.88 -17.66
N ARG A 171 1.34 -5.97 -18.05
CA ARG A 171 0.88 -6.84 -19.14
C ARG A 171 -0.46 -7.50 -18.80
N LEU A 172 -0.60 -8.03 -17.59
CA LEU A 172 -1.84 -8.67 -17.13
C LEU A 172 -3.01 -7.66 -17.03
N ASN A 173 -2.73 -6.45 -16.54
CA ASN A 173 -3.75 -5.41 -16.38
C ASN A 173 -4.09 -4.67 -17.69
N SER A 174 -3.16 -4.56 -18.64
CA SER A 174 -3.46 -3.96 -19.97
C SER A 174 -4.39 -4.84 -20.83
N ILE A 175 -4.34 -6.17 -20.65
CA ILE A 175 -5.30 -7.10 -21.26
C ILE A 175 -6.74 -6.84 -20.74
N HIS A 176 -6.89 -6.48 -19.46
CA HIS A 176 -8.21 -6.20 -18.88
C HIS A 176 -8.79 -4.85 -19.34
N LEU A 177 -7.95 -3.87 -19.64
CA LEU A 177 -8.38 -2.54 -20.09
C LEU A 177 -8.74 -2.49 -21.58
N THR A 178 -8.25 -3.44 -22.39
CA THR A 178 -8.58 -3.55 -23.83
C THR A 178 -9.73 -4.51 -24.12
N GLY A 179 -10.20 -5.27 -23.12
CA GLY A 179 -11.25 -6.28 -23.25
C GLY A 179 -12.60 -5.96 -22.58
N ARG A 180 -12.77 -4.83 -21.89
CA ARG A 180 -14.07 -4.42 -21.30
C ARG A 180 -14.94 -3.67 -22.32
N ALA A 181 -15.34 -4.37 -23.37
CA ALA A 181 -16.66 -4.22 -23.94
C ALA A 181 -17.43 -5.51 -23.57
N ASP A 182 -18.46 -5.38 -22.73
CA ASP A 182 -19.53 -6.37 -22.58
C ASP A 182 -19.24 -7.72 -21.87
N ILE A 183 -18.64 -7.72 -20.68
CA ILE A 183 -18.84 -8.85 -19.75
C ILE A 183 -19.50 -8.34 -18.46
N PRO A 184 -20.82 -8.57 -18.28
CA PRO A 184 -21.48 -8.24 -17.02
C PRO A 184 -20.95 -9.17 -15.93
N PHE A 185 -20.21 -8.60 -14.98
CA PHE A 185 -19.89 -9.28 -13.72
C PHE A 185 -21.19 -9.43 -12.93
N ALA A 186 -21.83 -10.59 -13.05
CA ALA A 186 -22.78 -11.05 -12.05
C ALA A 186 -22.01 -11.32 -10.75
N ARG A 187 -22.35 -10.59 -9.68
CA ARG A 187 -21.88 -10.95 -8.34
C ARG A 187 -22.48 -12.32 -7.98
N PRO A 188 -21.68 -13.28 -7.46
CA PRO A 188 -22.26 -14.48 -6.87
C PRO A 188 -23.08 -14.09 -5.64
N ALA A 189 -24.20 -14.80 -5.47
CA ALA A 189 -25.16 -14.64 -4.39
C ALA A 189 -24.60 -15.07 -3.03
#